data_AF-A0A9W3JX11-F1
#
_entry.id   AF-A0A9W3JX11-F1
#
_cell.length_a   1.000
_cell.length_b   1.000
_cell.length_c   1.000
_cell.angle_alpha   90.00
_cell.angle_beta   90.00
_cell.angle_gamma   90.00
#
_symmetry.space_group_name_H-M   'P 1'
#
loop_
_entity.id
_entity.type
_entity.pdbx_description
1 polymer ?
#
loop_
_entity_poly.entity_id
_entity_poly.type
_entity_poly.pdbx_seq_one_letter_code
_entity_poly.pdbx_strand_id
1 'polypeptide(L)'
;MDFYVYRFLDVENQIIYVGKTNNIKNRMRQHFGKNGHLPEECYEQVSLVECIELDSESDMSVLELYFINKWKPVYNSSKKYSSIMSIEIDESSFCWESLEQMEYNPKGEIDALKQVADKYKNQLKEKDKEVSKLNQKVTSLTLQLDSLKTDLVSLNSQRVVRKRKSKTREFSYSEVETALSYHSDVVFLGRAFANDNKSPMYELFIYKKDGKLTIEDTVSKRVSQEDRSVLGQYWDLHMKAGYLLFKALSDEMAQKTEAALEEEKENLRKKSEERNREHEEFRRNNPNNCSAA
;
A
#
# COMPACT_ATOMS: atom_id res chain seq x y z
N MET A 1 63.87 4.48 3.15
CA MET A 1 62.86 4.19 4.19
C MET A 1 63.18 5.21 5.23
N ASP A 2 62.29 6.16 5.37
CA ASP A 2 62.70 7.49 5.79
C ASP A 2 62.29 7.64 7.26
N PHE A 3 63.20 8.10 8.09
CA PHE A 3 62.99 8.12 9.54
C PHE A 3 62.77 9.55 10.00
N TYR A 4 61.72 9.77 10.78
CA TYR A 4 61.31 11.09 11.20
C TYR A 4 61.20 11.20 12.71
N VAL A 5 61.73 12.28 13.24
CA VAL A 5 61.35 12.81 14.56
C VAL A 5 60.49 14.03 14.32
N TYR A 6 59.33 14.10 14.97
CA TYR A 6 58.39 15.21 14.82
C TYR A 6 58.03 15.81 16.17
N ARG A 7 57.61 17.06 16.16
CA ARG A 7 57.14 17.79 17.34
C ARG A 7 55.86 18.56 17.05
N PHE A 8 55.00 18.65 18.06
CA PHE A 8 53.81 19.49 18.04
C PHE A 8 54.10 20.76 18.85
N LEU A 9 53.78 21.91 18.26
CA LEU A 9 53.86 23.20 18.89
C LEU A 9 52.47 23.78 19.07
N ASP A 10 52.25 24.48 20.17
CA ASP A 10 51.04 25.26 20.38
C ASP A 10 51.11 26.65 19.73
N VAL A 11 50.07 27.45 19.93
CA VAL A 11 49.95 28.83 19.40
C VAL A 11 51.00 29.79 19.97
N GLU A 12 51.64 29.45 21.09
CA GLU A 12 52.73 30.21 21.71
C GLU A 12 54.11 29.64 21.35
N ASN A 13 54.17 28.76 20.34
CA ASN A 13 55.36 28.01 19.91
C ASN A 13 55.98 27.14 21.02
N GLN A 14 55.22 26.72 22.03
CA GLN A 14 55.70 25.77 23.03
C GLN A 14 55.61 24.35 22.51
N ILE A 15 56.67 23.57 22.76
CA ILE A 15 56.71 22.17 22.34
C ILE A 15 55.90 21.33 23.32
N ILE A 16 54.73 20.86 22.87
CA ILE A 16 53.77 20.14 23.70
C ILE A 16 53.85 18.62 23.54
N TYR A 17 54.42 18.14 22.42
CA TYR A 17 54.67 16.72 22.17
C TYR A 17 55.86 16.49 21.24
N VAL A 18 56.57 15.38 21.44
CA VAL A 18 57.61 14.86 20.53
C VAL A 18 57.35 13.37 20.26
N GLY A 19 57.48 12.96 19.01
CA GLY A 19 57.37 11.55 18.63
C GLY A 19 58.26 11.19 17.46
N LYS A 20 58.21 9.91 17.07
CA LYS A 20 58.96 9.39 15.93
C LYS A 20 58.13 8.49 15.03
N THR A 21 58.55 8.33 13.78
CA THR A 21 57.88 7.46 12.80
C THR A 21 58.74 7.23 11.57
N ASN A 22 58.52 6.12 10.87
CA ASN A 22 59.08 5.86 9.54
C ASN A 22 58.11 6.26 8.39
N ASN A 23 56.97 6.87 8.73
CA ASN A 23 55.98 7.33 7.76
C ASN A 23 55.17 8.49 8.35
N ILE A 24 55.66 9.72 8.13
CA ILE A 24 55.10 10.92 8.72
C ILE A 24 53.62 11.13 8.36
N LYS A 25 53.24 10.89 7.10
CA LYS A 25 51.86 11.04 6.61
C LYS A 25 50.89 10.08 7.31
N ASN A 26 51.23 8.80 7.39
CA ASN A 26 50.39 7.81 8.08
C ASN A 26 50.30 8.11 9.58
N ARG A 27 51.40 8.59 10.18
CA ARG A 27 51.42 8.94 11.60
C ARG A 27 50.53 10.14 11.92
N MET A 28 50.54 11.18 11.09
CA MET A 28 49.66 12.33 11.25
C MET A 28 48.19 11.93 11.10
N ARG A 29 47.85 11.07 10.12
CA ARG A 29 46.49 10.51 10.00
C ARG A 29 46.04 9.73 11.24
N GLN A 30 46.96 9.05 11.92
CA GLN A 30 46.64 8.34 13.16
C GLN A 30 46.38 9.31 14.31
N HIS A 31 47.23 10.33 14.48
CA HIS A 31 47.09 11.34 15.53
C HIS A 31 45.78 12.13 15.39
N PHE A 32 45.54 12.71 14.22
CA PHE A 32 44.38 13.56 13.95
C PHE A 32 43.17 12.77 13.42
N GLY A 33 43.22 11.44 13.49
CA GLY A 33 42.13 10.55 13.14
C GLY A 33 41.33 10.08 14.36
N LYS A 34 40.36 9.20 14.13
CA LYS A 34 39.46 8.68 15.19
C LYS A 34 40.14 7.90 16.31
N ASN A 35 41.36 7.42 16.09
CA ASN A 35 42.08 6.51 16.99
C ASN A 35 43.40 7.12 17.48
N GLY A 36 43.45 8.45 17.66
CA GLY A 36 44.61 9.11 18.27
C GLY A 36 44.86 8.59 19.69
N HIS A 37 46.13 8.38 20.06
CA HIS A 37 46.50 7.85 21.39
C HIS A 37 46.78 8.92 22.45
N LEU A 38 46.89 10.19 22.05
CA LEU A 38 47.00 11.32 22.97
C LEU A 38 45.61 11.84 23.36
N PRO A 39 45.48 12.55 24.50
CA PRO A 39 44.24 13.22 24.89
C PRO A 39 43.78 14.23 23.83
N GLU A 40 42.47 14.46 23.75
CA GLU A 40 41.87 15.38 22.78
C GLU A 40 42.40 16.81 22.93
N GLU A 41 42.63 17.24 24.18
CA GLU A 41 43.16 18.56 24.52
C GLU A 41 44.56 18.81 23.93
N CYS A 42 45.35 17.74 23.74
CA CYS A 42 46.65 17.87 23.07
C CYS A 42 46.46 18.31 21.63
N TYR A 43 45.53 17.66 20.92
CA TYR A 43 45.28 17.92 19.50
C TYR A 43 44.64 19.29 19.27
N GLU A 44 43.74 19.71 20.16
CA GLU A 44 43.14 21.04 20.11
C GLU A 44 44.16 22.18 20.29
N GLN A 45 45.25 21.94 21.01
CA GLN A 45 46.32 22.92 21.22
C GLN A 45 47.34 22.97 20.09
N VAL A 46 47.40 21.96 19.20
CA VAL A 46 48.41 21.92 18.14
C VAL A 46 48.16 23.06 17.14
N SER A 47 49.10 23.99 17.06
CA SER A 47 49.12 25.04 16.04
C SER A 47 50.07 24.73 14.88
N LEU A 48 51.16 24.00 15.14
CA LEU A 48 52.18 23.70 14.14
C LEU A 48 52.77 22.31 14.39
N VAL A 49 53.06 21.59 13.31
CA VAL A 49 53.82 20.34 13.37
C VAL A 49 55.07 20.48 12.53
N GLU A 50 56.22 20.13 13.12
CA GLU A 50 57.50 20.14 12.45
C GLU A 50 58.17 18.76 12.52
N CYS A 51 59.02 18.44 11.55
CA CYS A 51 59.80 17.22 11.57
C CYS A 51 61.26 17.40 11.11
N ILE A 52 62.11 16.47 11.52
CA ILE A 52 63.46 16.24 11.01
C ILE A 52 63.46 14.88 10.30
N GLU A 53 64.00 14.82 9.09
CA GLU A 53 64.29 13.57 8.37
C GLU A 53 65.70 13.06 8.72
N LEU A 54 65.84 11.75 8.87
CA LEU A 54 67.05 11.07 9.34
C LEU A 54 67.33 9.81 8.51
N ASP A 55 68.61 9.47 8.42
CA ASP A 55 69.09 8.33 7.61
C ASP A 55 68.94 6.96 8.30
N SER A 56 68.79 6.93 9.64
CA SER A 56 68.75 5.68 10.40
C SER A 56 67.71 5.64 11.51
N GLU A 57 67.19 4.43 11.78
CA GLU A 57 66.24 4.17 12.87
C GLU A 57 66.87 4.41 14.25
N SER A 58 68.16 4.12 14.39
CA SER A 58 68.93 4.36 15.61
C SER A 58 69.00 5.85 15.92
N ASP A 59 69.33 6.68 14.94
CA ASP A 59 69.43 8.13 15.14
C ASP A 59 68.07 8.73 15.48
N MET A 60 67.00 8.30 14.79
CA MET A 60 65.62 8.67 15.12
C MET A 60 65.25 8.31 16.56
N SER A 61 65.68 7.14 17.04
CA SER A 61 65.38 6.69 18.40
C SER A 61 66.16 7.47 19.45
N VAL A 62 67.42 7.79 19.17
CA VAL A 62 68.27 8.62 20.04
C VAL A 62 67.74 10.05 20.11
N LEU A 63 67.42 10.66 18.96
CA LEU A 63 66.91 12.03 18.89
C LEU A 63 65.52 12.17 19.53
N GLU A 64 64.60 11.22 19.33
CA GLU A 64 63.32 11.19 20.04
C GLU A 64 63.54 11.23 21.56
N LEU A 65 64.40 10.35 22.07
CA LEU A 65 64.68 10.28 23.49
C LEU A 65 65.35 11.56 24.01
N TYR A 66 66.29 12.10 23.22
CA TYR A 66 67.00 13.34 23.51
C TYR A 66 66.01 14.51 23.67
N PHE A 67 65.18 14.78 22.66
CA PHE A 67 64.25 15.90 22.66
C PHE A 67 63.14 15.79 23.70
N ILE A 68 62.62 14.58 23.97
CA ILE A 68 61.67 14.36 25.07
C ILE A 68 62.28 14.76 26.41
N ASN A 69 63.55 14.46 26.63
CA ASN A 69 64.21 14.76 27.90
C ASN A 69 64.82 16.17 27.97
N LYS A 70 65.10 16.79 26.83
CA LYS A 70 65.49 18.21 26.75
C LYS A 70 64.32 19.13 27.09
N TRP A 71 63.15 18.90 26.47
CA TRP A 71 62.01 19.83 26.58
C TRP A 71 60.93 19.40 27.58
N LYS A 72 60.90 18.13 27.97
CA LYS A 72 59.85 17.54 28.83
C LYS A 72 58.41 17.90 28.39
N PRO A 73 58.05 17.75 27.09
CA PRO A 73 56.76 18.23 26.56
C PRO A 73 55.57 17.67 27.33
N VAL A 74 54.55 18.48 27.61
CA VAL A 74 53.44 18.13 28.54
C VAL A 74 52.82 16.76 28.23
N TYR A 75 52.55 16.46 26.95
CA TYR A 75 51.82 15.26 26.54
C TYR A 75 52.67 14.02 26.29
N ASN A 76 54.00 14.10 26.45
CA ASN A 76 54.84 12.90 26.51
C ASN A 76 54.72 12.23 27.88
N SER A 77 54.08 11.06 27.96
CA SER A 77 53.93 10.31 29.22
C SER A 77 55.05 9.30 29.47
N SER A 78 55.75 8.85 28.42
CA SER A 78 56.82 7.85 28.49
C SER A 78 58.19 8.47 28.16
N LYS A 79 59.25 7.75 28.52
CA LYS A 79 60.66 8.12 28.25
C LYS A 79 61.10 9.46 28.86
N LYS A 80 60.35 10.00 29.83
CA LYS A 80 60.76 11.13 30.66
C LYS A 80 61.50 10.61 31.89
N TYR A 81 62.78 10.95 31.99
CA TYR A 81 63.60 10.66 33.17
C TYR A 81 63.67 11.89 34.09
N SER A 82 63.74 11.72 35.41
CA SER A 82 63.89 12.84 36.35
C SER A 82 65.32 13.37 36.42
N SER A 83 66.31 12.57 35.99
CA SER A 83 67.71 12.95 35.97
C SER A 83 68.00 14.03 34.92
N ILE A 84 68.98 14.87 35.23
CA ILE A 84 69.54 15.84 34.29
C ILE A 84 70.31 15.08 33.22
N MET A 85 70.04 15.41 31.95
CA MET A 85 70.80 14.86 30.83
C MET A 85 72.16 15.54 30.76
N SER A 86 73.24 14.74 30.70
CA SER A 86 74.62 15.24 30.59
C SER A 86 75.13 15.31 29.15
N ILE A 87 74.42 14.68 28.21
CA ILE A 87 74.77 14.65 26.79
C ILE A 87 74.09 15.84 26.12
N GLU A 88 74.84 16.59 25.33
CA GLU A 88 74.31 17.61 24.43
C GLU A 88 74.61 17.18 22.99
N ILE A 89 73.59 17.25 22.15
CA ILE A 89 73.71 16.99 20.71
C ILE A 89 73.73 18.36 20.03
N ASP A 90 74.65 18.55 19.08
CA ASP A 90 74.66 19.75 18.24
C ASP A 90 73.41 19.76 17.35
N GLU A 91 72.52 20.72 17.61
CA GLU A 91 71.27 20.86 16.89
C GLU A 91 71.42 21.66 15.59
N SER A 92 72.57 22.31 15.37
CA SER A 92 72.79 23.15 14.19
C SER A 92 72.74 22.37 12.86
N SER A 93 72.98 21.06 12.92
CA SER A 93 72.88 20.17 11.76
C SER A 93 71.46 19.74 11.41
N PHE A 94 70.47 19.98 12.29
CA PHE A 94 69.09 19.56 12.06
C PHE A 94 68.23 20.72 11.58
N CYS A 95 67.49 20.50 10.49
CA CYS A 95 66.49 21.43 10.01
C CYS A 95 65.10 20.93 10.40
N TRP A 96 64.36 21.73 11.16
CA TRP A 96 62.93 21.47 11.43
C TRP A 96 62.11 22.01 10.26
N GLU A 97 61.42 21.12 9.57
CA GLU A 97 60.55 21.45 8.44
C GLU A 97 59.09 21.42 8.88
N SER A 98 58.33 22.47 8.56
CA SER A 98 56.88 22.51 8.82
C SER A 98 56.14 21.54 7.92
N LEU A 99 55.27 20.70 8.53
CA LEU A 99 54.40 19.79 7.78
C LEU A 99 53.32 20.51 6.97
N GLU A 100 53.03 21.79 7.24
CA GLU A 100 52.10 22.58 6.41
C GLU A 100 52.64 22.79 4.99
N GLN A 101 53.95 22.64 4.79
CA GLN A 101 54.61 22.69 3.49
C GLN A 101 54.66 21.33 2.79
N MET A 102 54.36 20.22 3.50
CA MET A 102 54.13 18.92 2.89
C MET A 102 52.69 18.85 2.40
N GLU A 103 52.47 19.17 1.12
CA GLU A 103 51.18 19.05 0.39
C GLU A 103 50.13 18.21 1.12
N TYR A 104 49.18 18.89 1.76
CA TYR A 104 47.85 18.33 1.99
C TYR A 104 47.40 17.73 0.66
N ASN A 105 47.28 16.41 0.61
CA ASN A 105 46.93 15.68 -0.61
C ASN A 105 45.44 15.34 -0.59
N PRO A 106 44.55 16.26 -1.03
CA PRO A 106 43.12 15.99 -1.13
C PRO A 106 42.83 14.85 -2.10
N LYS A 107 43.79 14.44 -2.95
CA LYS A 107 43.60 13.39 -3.96
C LYS A 107 43.35 12.03 -3.34
N GLY A 108 44.02 11.67 -2.23
CA GLY A 108 43.78 10.39 -1.56
C GLY A 108 42.39 10.30 -0.92
N GLU A 109 41.93 11.42 -0.34
CA GLU A 109 40.59 11.54 0.23
C GLU A 109 39.51 11.61 -0.86
N ILE A 110 39.78 12.33 -1.95
CA ILE A 110 38.94 12.39 -3.15
C ILE A 110 38.85 11.02 -3.83
N ASP A 111 39.93 10.25 -3.92
CA ASP A 111 39.93 8.93 -4.55
C ASP A 111 39.20 7.90 -3.66
N ALA A 112 39.33 8.01 -2.33
CA ALA A 112 38.51 7.25 -1.39
C ALA A 112 37.02 7.62 -1.53
N LEU A 113 36.68 8.91 -1.62
CA LEU A 113 35.31 9.39 -1.84
C LEU A 113 34.76 8.95 -3.21
N LYS A 114 35.59 8.93 -4.26
CA LYS A 114 35.23 8.42 -5.60
C LYS A 114 34.93 6.92 -5.55
N GLN A 115 35.75 6.12 -4.87
CA GLN A 115 35.45 4.68 -4.70
C GLN A 115 34.10 4.46 -3.99
N VAL A 116 33.83 5.23 -2.95
CA VAL A 116 32.54 5.16 -2.24
C VAL A 116 31.40 5.58 -3.16
N ALA A 117 31.56 6.66 -3.92
CA ALA A 117 30.57 7.12 -4.90
C ALA A 117 30.31 6.08 -6.00
N ASP A 118 31.35 5.46 -6.55
CA ASP A 118 31.26 4.41 -7.58
C ASP A 118 30.55 3.16 -7.04
N LYS A 119 30.84 2.78 -5.78
CA LYS A 119 30.14 1.69 -5.10
C LYS A 119 28.63 1.98 -5.02
N TYR A 120 28.24 3.15 -4.54
CA TYR A 120 26.82 3.51 -4.43
C TYR A 120 26.16 3.64 -5.81
N LYS A 121 26.86 4.17 -6.81
CA LYS A 121 26.37 4.25 -8.19
C LYS A 121 26.09 2.88 -8.79
N ASN A 122 26.95 1.89 -8.53
CA ASN A 122 26.73 0.52 -8.96
C ASN A 122 25.54 -0.14 -8.23
N GLN A 123 25.40 0.10 -6.92
CA GLN A 123 24.23 -0.35 -6.18
C GLN A 123 22.92 0.23 -6.72
N LEU A 124 22.93 1.53 -7.09
CA LEU A 124 21.77 2.18 -7.70
C LEU A 124 21.39 1.51 -9.03
N LYS A 125 22.37 1.26 -9.90
CA LYS A 125 22.14 0.57 -11.19
C LYS A 125 21.53 -0.81 -11.03
N GLU A 126 21.98 -1.58 -10.03
CA GLU A 126 21.39 -2.90 -9.77
C GLU A 126 19.95 -2.79 -9.26
N LYS A 127 19.65 -1.81 -8.41
CA LYS A 127 18.27 -1.51 -7.99
C LYS A 127 17.39 -1.04 -9.15
N ASP A 128 17.90 -0.23 -10.08
CA ASP A 128 17.16 0.18 -11.28
C ASP A 128 16.79 -1.01 -12.17
N LYS A 129 17.69 -1.99 -12.33
CA LYS A 129 17.39 -3.23 -13.05
C LYS A 129 16.28 -4.03 -12.35
N GLU A 130 16.32 -4.11 -11.02
CA GLU A 130 15.31 -4.81 -10.23
C GLU A 130 13.93 -4.14 -10.37
N VAL A 131 13.87 -2.80 -10.27
CA VAL A 131 12.66 -2.00 -10.51
C VAL A 131 12.14 -2.21 -11.93
N SER A 132 13.01 -2.24 -12.94
CA SER A 132 12.59 -2.50 -14.33
C SER A 132 11.93 -3.87 -14.50
N LYS A 133 12.45 -4.92 -13.84
CA LYS A 133 11.85 -6.26 -13.88
C LYS A 133 10.48 -6.28 -13.18
N LEU A 134 10.38 -5.62 -12.03
CA LEU A 134 9.11 -5.50 -11.30
C LEU A 134 8.06 -4.77 -12.14
N ASN A 135 8.44 -3.67 -12.80
CA ASN A 135 7.54 -2.91 -13.65
C ASN A 135 7.02 -3.75 -14.83
N GLN A 136 7.87 -4.53 -15.50
CA GLN A 136 7.42 -5.45 -16.55
C GLN A 136 6.40 -6.47 -16.01
N LYS A 137 6.62 -7.01 -14.81
CA LYS A 137 5.70 -7.94 -14.17
C LYS A 137 4.36 -7.28 -13.84
N VAL A 138 4.38 -6.06 -13.30
CA VAL A 138 3.18 -5.27 -13.04
C VAL A 138 2.40 -5.04 -14.34
N THR A 139 3.06 -4.62 -15.42
CA THR A 139 2.40 -4.44 -16.73
C THR A 139 1.74 -5.73 -17.22
N SER A 140 2.41 -6.88 -17.10
CA SER A 140 1.84 -8.16 -17.52
C SER A 140 0.59 -8.54 -16.70
N LEU A 141 0.61 -8.31 -15.38
CA LEU A 141 -0.52 -8.56 -14.50
C LEU A 141 -1.69 -7.61 -14.79
N THR A 142 -1.40 -6.33 -15.09
CA THR A 142 -2.44 -5.37 -15.47
C THR A 142 -3.16 -5.81 -16.75
N LEU A 143 -2.42 -6.25 -17.77
CA LEU A 143 -3.01 -6.78 -19.01
C LEU A 143 -3.87 -8.02 -18.76
N GLN A 144 -3.42 -8.94 -17.90
CA GLN A 144 -4.21 -10.11 -17.51
C GLN A 144 -5.50 -9.71 -16.79
N LEU A 145 -5.42 -8.74 -15.88
CA LEU A 145 -6.58 -8.24 -15.15
C LEU A 145 -7.61 -7.61 -16.10
N ASP A 146 -7.17 -6.84 -17.09
CA ASP A 146 -8.07 -6.21 -18.06
C ASP A 146 -8.71 -7.23 -19.01
N SER A 147 -7.98 -8.27 -19.40
CA SER A 147 -8.56 -9.43 -20.11
C SER A 147 -9.66 -10.09 -19.27
N LEU A 148 -9.37 -10.40 -18.00
CA LEU A 148 -10.33 -11.04 -17.09
C LEU A 148 -11.58 -10.17 -16.87
N LYS A 149 -11.43 -8.85 -16.76
CA LYS A 149 -12.57 -7.92 -16.68
C LYS A 149 -13.41 -7.98 -17.95
N THR A 150 -12.78 -8.04 -19.13
CA THR A 150 -13.48 -8.13 -20.42
C THR A 150 -14.23 -9.45 -20.53
N ASP A 151 -13.61 -10.56 -20.13
CA ASP A 151 -14.23 -11.88 -20.08
C ASP A 151 -15.44 -11.90 -19.13
N LEU A 152 -15.32 -11.26 -17.96
CA LEU A 152 -16.42 -11.13 -17.01
C LEU A 152 -17.61 -10.35 -17.60
N VAL A 153 -17.35 -9.24 -18.29
CA VAL A 153 -18.41 -8.46 -18.99
C VAL A 153 -19.06 -9.30 -20.09
N SER A 154 -18.27 -10.02 -20.88
CA SER A 154 -18.76 -10.93 -21.91
C SER A 154 -19.63 -12.03 -21.32
N LEU A 155 -19.16 -12.73 -20.29
CA LEU A 155 -19.92 -13.76 -19.59
C LEU A 155 -21.22 -13.22 -18.99
N ASN A 156 -21.20 -12.02 -18.39
CA ASN A 156 -22.41 -11.38 -17.89
C ASN A 156 -23.40 -11.04 -19.01
N SER A 157 -22.93 -10.52 -20.15
CA SER A 157 -23.79 -10.25 -21.31
C SER A 157 -24.36 -11.54 -21.92
N GLN A 158 -23.58 -12.62 -21.99
CA GLN A 158 -24.05 -13.95 -22.41
C GLN A 158 -25.04 -14.55 -21.41
N ARG A 159 -24.88 -14.29 -20.10
CA ARG A 159 -25.85 -14.69 -19.08
C ARG A 159 -27.20 -13.99 -19.26
N VAL A 160 -27.20 -12.73 -19.71
CA VAL A 160 -28.43 -12.00 -20.09
C VAL A 160 -29.06 -12.58 -21.36
N VAL A 161 -28.27 -12.95 -22.38
CA VAL A 161 -28.76 -13.52 -23.65
C VAL A 161 -29.17 -14.99 -23.54
N ARG A 162 -28.54 -15.76 -22.65
CA ARG A 162 -28.89 -17.16 -22.33
C ARG A 162 -30.01 -17.28 -21.31
N LYS A 163 -30.67 -16.18 -20.92
CA LYS A 163 -32.06 -16.28 -20.46
C LYS A 163 -32.83 -16.92 -21.62
N ARG A 164 -33.09 -18.23 -21.51
CA ARG A 164 -33.98 -18.98 -22.42
C ARG A 164 -35.15 -18.06 -22.75
N LYS A 165 -35.57 -18.01 -24.02
CA LYS A 165 -36.90 -17.48 -24.38
C LYS A 165 -37.87 -18.05 -23.37
N SER A 166 -38.24 -17.26 -22.36
CA SER A 166 -39.30 -17.62 -21.45
C SER A 166 -40.51 -17.61 -22.35
N LYS A 167 -41.01 -18.78 -22.73
CA LYS A 167 -42.41 -18.87 -23.13
C LYS A 167 -43.16 -18.35 -21.90
N THR A 168 -43.61 -17.11 -21.97
CA THR A 168 -44.57 -16.57 -21.01
C THR A 168 -45.78 -17.47 -21.12
N ARG A 169 -45.90 -18.39 -20.16
CA ARG A 169 -47.11 -19.18 -19.98
C ARG A 169 -47.80 -18.51 -18.81
N GLU A 170 -49.00 -17.99 -19.04
CA GLU A 170 -49.87 -17.60 -17.93
C GLU A 170 -50.17 -18.86 -17.12
N PHE A 171 -49.81 -18.85 -15.86
CA PHE A 171 -50.15 -19.91 -14.91
C PHE A 171 -51.46 -19.54 -14.23
N SER A 172 -52.35 -20.52 -14.09
CA SER A 172 -53.56 -20.39 -13.29
C SER A 172 -53.21 -20.61 -11.82
N TYR A 173 -53.81 -19.83 -10.91
CA TYR A 173 -53.62 -19.98 -9.45
C TYR A 173 -53.93 -21.39 -8.93
N SER A 174 -54.69 -22.19 -9.69
CA SER A 174 -54.98 -23.60 -9.39
C SER A 174 -53.77 -24.54 -9.50
N GLU A 175 -52.66 -24.10 -10.09
CA GLU A 175 -51.47 -24.95 -10.34
C GLU A 175 -50.39 -24.80 -9.24
N VAL A 176 -50.63 -23.96 -8.22
CA VAL A 176 -49.70 -23.69 -7.12
C VAL A 176 -50.14 -24.45 -5.87
N GLU A 177 -49.41 -25.50 -5.48
CA GLU A 177 -49.80 -26.36 -4.36
C GLU A 177 -49.15 -26.00 -3.00
N THR A 178 -48.05 -25.23 -2.90
CA THR A 178 -47.43 -24.92 -1.58
C THR A 178 -46.58 -23.64 -1.55
N ALA A 179 -46.60 -22.90 -0.42
CA ALA A 179 -45.81 -21.69 -0.16
C ALA A 179 -44.77 -21.95 0.96
N LEU A 180 -43.49 -21.60 0.74
CA LEU A 180 -42.35 -22.08 1.55
C LEU A 180 -41.77 -21.11 2.61
N SER A 181 -41.78 -19.77 2.43
CA SER A 181 -41.46 -18.81 3.52
C SER A 181 -41.72 -17.35 3.13
N TYR A 182 -41.71 -16.46 4.13
CA TYR A 182 -41.82 -15.00 3.99
C TYR A 182 -40.59 -14.28 4.57
N HIS A 183 -40.10 -13.27 3.84
CA HIS A 183 -39.45 -12.09 4.39
C HIS A 183 -40.24 -10.86 3.92
N SER A 184 -40.15 -9.72 4.63
CA SER A 184 -41.03 -8.53 4.48
C SER A 184 -41.34 -8.08 3.04
N ASP A 185 -40.49 -8.40 2.07
CA ASP A 185 -40.60 -7.93 0.69
C ASP A 185 -40.55 -9.06 -0.36
N VAL A 186 -40.53 -10.34 0.07
CA VAL A 186 -40.34 -11.51 -0.80
C VAL A 186 -41.16 -12.73 -0.35
N VAL A 187 -41.91 -13.34 -1.27
CA VAL A 187 -42.59 -14.64 -1.05
C VAL A 187 -41.89 -15.74 -1.83
N PHE A 188 -41.53 -16.83 -1.16
CA PHE A 188 -40.99 -18.02 -1.79
C PHE A 188 -42.12 -19.03 -2.02
N LEU A 189 -42.51 -19.26 -3.27
CA LEU A 189 -43.46 -20.33 -3.64
C LEU A 189 -42.65 -21.53 -4.15
N GLY A 190 -43.15 -22.75 -4.01
CA GLY A 190 -42.45 -23.87 -4.62
C GLY A 190 -43.29 -25.12 -4.81
N ARG A 191 -42.88 -25.93 -5.78
CA ARG A 191 -43.55 -27.17 -6.15
C ARG A 191 -42.57 -28.33 -6.07
N ALA A 192 -42.95 -29.38 -5.36
CA ALA A 192 -42.24 -30.66 -5.40
C ALA A 192 -42.78 -31.49 -6.58
N PHE A 193 -41.89 -32.11 -7.36
CA PHE A 193 -42.27 -33.05 -8.41
C PHE A 193 -41.21 -34.13 -8.58
N ALA A 194 -41.58 -35.28 -9.15
CA ALA A 194 -40.63 -36.30 -9.55
C ALA A 194 -40.25 -36.11 -11.02
N ASN A 195 -38.96 -36.13 -11.34
CA ASN A 195 -38.53 -36.13 -12.74
C ASN A 195 -38.77 -37.50 -13.40
N ASP A 196 -38.50 -37.61 -14.71
CA ASP A 196 -38.73 -38.83 -15.50
C ASP A 196 -38.02 -40.07 -14.93
N ASN A 197 -36.94 -39.87 -14.18
CA ASN A 197 -36.19 -40.92 -13.48
C ASN A 197 -36.67 -41.16 -12.04
N LYS A 198 -37.89 -40.72 -11.70
CA LYS A 198 -38.49 -40.75 -10.35
C LYS A 198 -37.65 -40.12 -9.25
N SER A 199 -36.71 -39.24 -9.60
CA SER A 199 -35.91 -38.51 -8.62
C SER A 199 -36.71 -37.30 -8.13
N PRO A 200 -36.80 -37.08 -6.81
CA PRO A 200 -37.53 -35.94 -6.25
C PRO A 200 -36.79 -34.63 -6.56
N MET A 201 -37.52 -33.68 -7.10
CA MET A 201 -37.09 -32.34 -7.48
C MET A 201 -37.99 -31.31 -6.83
N TYR A 202 -37.47 -30.09 -6.65
CA TYR A 202 -38.26 -28.94 -6.25
C TYR A 202 -37.98 -27.77 -7.19
N GLU A 203 -39.02 -26.99 -7.45
CA GLU A 203 -38.96 -25.69 -8.11
C GLU A 203 -39.33 -24.60 -7.11
N LEU A 204 -38.56 -23.51 -7.08
CA LEU A 204 -38.76 -22.37 -6.20
C LEU A 204 -39.03 -21.12 -7.05
N PHE A 205 -39.99 -20.31 -6.64
CA PHE A 205 -40.38 -19.04 -7.27
C PHE A 205 -40.25 -17.92 -6.24
N ILE A 206 -39.88 -16.73 -6.71
CA ILE A 206 -39.66 -15.53 -5.89
C ILE A 206 -40.66 -14.46 -6.31
N TYR A 207 -41.48 -13.99 -5.37
CA TYR A 207 -42.44 -12.90 -5.57
C TYR A 207 -41.88 -11.58 -5.04
N LYS A 208 -42.15 -10.46 -5.72
CA LYS A 208 -41.80 -9.10 -5.25
C LYS A 208 -43.00 -8.16 -5.42
N LYS A 209 -43.24 -7.29 -4.44
CA LYS A 209 -44.48 -6.51 -4.20
C LYS A 209 -44.79 -5.36 -5.20
N ASP A 210 -44.28 -5.42 -6.43
CA ASP A 210 -44.51 -4.40 -7.49
C ASP A 210 -45.13 -4.97 -8.77
N GLY A 211 -45.90 -6.06 -8.66
CA GLY A 211 -46.84 -6.48 -9.71
C GLY A 211 -46.25 -7.13 -10.96
N LYS A 212 -44.93 -7.40 -11.02
CA LYS A 212 -44.35 -8.26 -12.06
C LYS A 212 -43.75 -9.52 -11.43
N LEU A 213 -44.37 -10.66 -11.76
CA LEU A 213 -43.85 -11.98 -11.45
C LEU A 213 -42.60 -12.22 -12.33
N THR A 214 -41.42 -11.88 -11.83
CA THR A 214 -40.16 -12.20 -12.51
C THR A 214 -39.60 -13.49 -11.93
N ILE A 215 -39.74 -14.58 -12.68
CA ILE A 215 -38.97 -15.81 -12.45
C ILE A 215 -37.50 -15.47 -12.71
N GLU A 216 -36.76 -15.07 -11.68
CA GLU A 216 -35.36 -14.66 -11.86
C GLU A 216 -34.37 -15.82 -11.83
N ASP A 217 -34.69 -16.97 -11.23
CA ASP A 217 -33.84 -18.15 -11.36
C ASP A 217 -34.61 -19.44 -10.99
N THR A 218 -34.70 -20.39 -11.92
CA THR A 218 -35.11 -21.76 -11.61
C THR A 218 -33.87 -22.52 -11.14
N VAL A 219 -33.68 -22.65 -9.82
CA VAL A 219 -32.58 -23.45 -9.26
C VAL A 219 -33.09 -24.86 -8.96
N SER A 220 -32.95 -25.77 -9.92
CA SER A 220 -33.21 -27.20 -9.70
C SER A 220 -32.02 -27.82 -8.97
N LYS A 221 -32.13 -28.09 -7.66
CA LYS A 221 -31.06 -28.76 -6.89
C LYS A 221 -31.52 -30.14 -6.41
N ARG A 222 -30.63 -31.13 -6.52
CA ARG A 222 -30.87 -32.51 -6.08
C ARG A 222 -30.78 -32.56 -4.54
N VAL A 223 -31.82 -33.04 -3.86
CA VAL A 223 -31.78 -33.22 -2.39
C VAL A 223 -30.89 -34.43 -2.07
N SER A 224 -29.85 -34.25 -1.25
CA SER A 224 -29.03 -35.37 -0.76
C SER A 224 -29.82 -36.16 0.32
N GLN A 225 -29.49 -37.44 0.51
CA GLN A 225 -30.26 -38.35 1.36
C GLN A 225 -30.24 -38.00 2.86
N GLU A 226 -29.24 -37.25 3.34
CA GLU A 226 -29.01 -36.98 4.77
C GLU A 226 -29.89 -35.85 5.34
N ASP A 227 -30.43 -34.96 4.49
CA ASP A 227 -31.24 -33.81 4.91
C ASP A 227 -32.72 -34.15 5.23
N ARG A 228 -33.13 -35.43 5.14
CA ARG A 228 -34.55 -35.82 5.15
C ARG A 228 -35.26 -35.76 6.51
N SER A 229 -34.55 -35.90 7.64
CA SER A 229 -35.21 -36.14 8.94
C SER A 229 -35.39 -34.89 9.80
N VAL A 230 -34.46 -33.93 9.77
CA VAL A 230 -34.50 -32.74 10.65
C VAL A 230 -35.25 -31.57 10.00
N LEU A 231 -35.20 -31.46 8.67
CA LEU A 231 -35.89 -30.41 7.90
C LEU A 231 -37.41 -30.64 7.81
N GLY A 232 -37.89 -31.88 7.88
CA GLY A 232 -39.30 -32.22 7.64
C GLY A 232 -40.28 -31.63 8.67
N GLN A 233 -39.90 -31.53 9.94
CA GLN A 233 -40.79 -31.01 11.00
C GLN A 233 -40.84 -29.47 11.04
N TYR A 234 -39.69 -28.81 10.85
CA TYR A 234 -39.63 -27.34 10.81
C TYR A 234 -40.26 -26.75 9.55
N TRP A 235 -40.19 -27.49 8.44
CA TRP A 235 -40.83 -27.11 7.17
C TRP A 235 -42.34 -27.04 7.31
N ASP A 236 -43.00 -28.06 7.88
CA ASP A 236 -44.46 -28.16 7.88
C ASP A 236 -45.16 -27.03 8.67
N LEU A 237 -44.54 -26.54 9.76
CA LEU A 237 -45.04 -25.39 10.51
C LEU A 237 -44.84 -24.06 9.75
N HIS A 238 -43.68 -23.85 9.12
CA HIS A 238 -43.41 -22.65 8.33
C HIS A 238 -44.28 -22.61 7.06
N MET A 239 -44.57 -23.76 6.45
CA MET A 239 -45.50 -23.89 5.31
C MET A 239 -46.92 -23.44 5.69
N LYS A 240 -47.44 -23.93 6.83
CA LYS A 240 -48.81 -23.60 7.28
C LYS A 240 -48.95 -22.12 7.61
N ALA A 241 -47.95 -21.53 8.26
CA ALA A 241 -47.93 -20.10 8.57
C ALA A 241 -47.86 -19.24 7.29
N GLY A 242 -47.00 -19.61 6.34
CA GLY A 242 -46.85 -18.90 5.06
C GLY A 242 -48.12 -18.93 4.20
N TYR A 243 -48.81 -20.07 4.14
CA TYR A 243 -50.06 -20.22 3.39
C TYR A 243 -51.20 -19.35 3.96
N LEU A 244 -51.39 -19.32 5.28
CA LEU A 244 -52.44 -18.53 5.91
C LEU A 244 -52.22 -17.03 5.72
N LEU A 245 -50.97 -16.57 5.80
CA LEU A 245 -50.62 -15.16 5.60
C LEU A 245 -50.77 -14.73 4.13
N PHE A 246 -50.38 -15.61 3.18
CA PHE A 246 -50.59 -15.39 1.75
C PHE A 246 -52.08 -15.25 1.41
N LYS A 247 -52.94 -16.11 1.98
CA LYS A 247 -54.37 -16.04 1.76
C LYS A 247 -54.97 -14.72 2.25
N ALA A 248 -54.57 -14.26 3.44
CA ALA A 248 -55.02 -12.98 3.98
C ALA A 248 -54.60 -11.78 3.11
N LEU A 249 -53.37 -11.78 2.61
CA LEU A 249 -52.84 -10.71 1.74
C LEU A 249 -53.48 -10.71 0.35
N SER A 250 -53.75 -11.90 -0.21
CA SER A 250 -54.51 -12.08 -1.45
C SER A 250 -55.89 -11.44 -1.35
N ASP A 251 -56.61 -11.76 -0.26
CA ASP A 251 -57.97 -11.27 -0.04
C ASP A 251 -57.99 -9.74 0.16
N GLU A 252 -56.99 -9.18 0.86
CA GLU A 252 -56.84 -7.73 1.03
C GLU A 252 -56.50 -6.99 -0.29
N MET A 253 -55.66 -7.60 -1.13
CA MET A 253 -55.30 -7.03 -2.44
C MET A 253 -56.48 -7.04 -3.41
N ALA A 254 -57.29 -8.11 -3.39
CA ALA A 254 -58.53 -8.19 -4.17
C ALA A 254 -59.50 -7.08 -3.78
N GLN A 255 -59.69 -6.84 -2.47
CA GLN A 255 -60.56 -5.76 -1.99
C GLN A 255 -60.06 -4.36 -2.38
N LYS A 256 -58.74 -4.10 -2.31
CA LYS A 256 -58.17 -2.80 -2.69
C LYS A 256 -58.23 -2.53 -4.18
N THR A 257 -58.04 -3.54 -5.01
CA THR A 257 -58.14 -3.41 -6.47
C THR A 257 -59.57 -3.20 -6.93
N GLU A 258 -60.54 -3.88 -6.31
CA GLU A 258 -61.96 -3.67 -6.57
C GLU A 258 -62.41 -2.25 -6.17
N ALA A 259 -61.95 -1.76 -5.02
CA ALA A 259 -62.21 -0.39 -4.58
C ALA A 259 -61.58 0.68 -5.50
N ALA A 260 -60.33 0.49 -5.92
CA ALA A 260 -59.64 1.41 -6.82
C ALA A 260 -60.27 1.46 -8.22
N LEU A 261 -60.72 0.29 -8.73
CA LEU A 261 -61.43 0.22 -10.01
C LEU A 261 -62.75 1.01 -9.95
N GLU A 262 -63.47 0.94 -8.83
CA GLU A 262 -64.74 1.64 -8.68
C GLU A 262 -64.56 3.16 -8.53
N GLU A 263 -63.49 3.59 -7.85
CA GLU A 263 -63.10 4.99 -7.79
C GLU A 263 -62.71 5.55 -9.18
N GLU A 264 -61.96 4.78 -9.97
CA GLU A 264 -61.57 5.19 -11.32
C GLU A 264 -62.78 5.32 -12.26
N LYS A 265 -63.74 4.38 -12.20
CA LYS A 265 -65.00 4.46 -12.94
C LYS A 265 -65.79 5.72 -12.57
N GLU A 266 -65.84 6.08 -11.29
CA GLU A 266 -66.56 7.26 -10.81
C GLU A 266 -65.88 8.56 -11.28
N ASN A 267 -64.55 8.61 -11.26
CA ASN A 267 -63.79 9.75 -11.79
C ASN A 267 -63.99 9.93 -13.30
N LEU A 268 -64.05 8.83 -14.06
CA LEU A 268 -64.35 8.87 -15.50
C LEU A 268 -65.77 9.37 -15.78
N ARG A 269 -66.75 8.97 -14.95
CA ARG A 269 -68.14 9.49 -15.03
C ARG A 269 -68.17 11.00 -14.81
N LYS A 270 -67.58 11.49 -13.72
CA LYS A 270 -67.53 12.93 -13.42
C LYS A 270 -66.85 13.74 -14.53
N LYS A 271 -65.73 13.24 -15.06
CA LYS A 271 -65.02 13.89 -16.18
C LYS A 271 -65.84 13.88 -17.47
N SER A 272 -66.66 12.85 -17.70
CA SER A 272 -67.59 12.82 -18.82
C SER A 272 -68.72 13.84 -18.65
N GLU A 273 -69.27 13.95 -17.45
CA GLU A 273 -70.32 14.94 -17.13
C GLU A 273 -69.79 16.37 -17.24
N GLU A 274 -68.57 16.62 -16.77
CA GLU A 274 -67.91 17.93 -16.84
C GLU A 274 -67.65 18.34 -18.30
N ARG A 275 -67.11 17.44 -19.13
CA ARG A 275 -66.99 17.69 -20.58
C ARG A 275 -68.32 17.95 -21.27
N ASN A 276 -69.37 17.24 -20.87
CA ASN A 276 -70.71 17.48 -21.41
C ASN A 276 -71.24 18.86 -20.99
N ARG A 277 -71.01 19.28 -19.73
CA ARG A 277 -71.36 20.62 -19.25
C ARG A 277 -70.57 21.72 -19.97
N GLU A 278 -69.26 21.56 -20.13
CA GLU A 278 -68.42 22.49 -20.88
C GLU A 278 -68.87 22.61 -22.35
N HIS A 279 -69.24 21.48 -22.96
CA HIS A 279 -69.74 21.47 -24.34
C HIS A 279 -71.13 22.11 -24.47
N GLU A 280 -72.00 21.95 -23.46
CA GLU A 280 -73.28 22.65 -23.37
C GLU A 280 -73.13 24.15 -23.08
N GLU A 281 -72.18 24.55 -22.23
CA GLU A 281 -71.85 25.95 -21.98
C GLU A 281 -71.23 26.63 -23.19
N PHE A 282 -70.34 25.94 -23.90
CA PHE A 282 -69.80 26.41 -25.18
C PHE A 282 -70.92 26.63 -26.20
N ARG A 283 -71.88 25.70 -26.29
CA ARG A 283 -73.08 25.86 -27.15
C ARG A 283 -73.98 27.01 -26.70
N ARG A 284 -74.16 27.21 -25.38
CA ARG A 284 -74.97 28.32 -24.84
C ARG A 284 -74.32 29.69 -25.04
N ASN A 285 -73.00 29.78 -24.93
CA ASN A 285 -72.23 31.03 -25.08
C ASN A 285 -71.91 31.38 -26.53
N ASN A 286 -72.08 30.44 -27.47
CA ASN A 286 -72.04 30.68 -28.92
C ASN A 286 -73.37 30.32 -29.60
N PRO A 287 -74.47 31.04 -29.30
CA PRO A 287 -75.77 30.75 -29.89
C PRO A 287 -75.86 31.10 -31.39
N ASN A 288 -74.84 31.77 -31.97
CA ASN A 288 -74.86 32.31 -33.34
C ASN A 288 -73.85 31.67 -34.30
N ASN A 289 -73.53 30.37 -34.16
CA ASN A 289 -72.93 29.62 -35.27
C ASN A 289 -73.89 28.57 -35.87
N CYS A 290 -75.18 28.90 -35.84
CA CYS A 290 -76.19 28.37 -36.74
C CYS A 290 -76.57 29.46 -37.76
N SER A 291 -75.67 29.74 -38.71
CA SER A 291 -76.02 30.08 -40.12
C SER A 291 -74.76 30.27 -40.97
N ALA A 292 -74.21 29.18 -41.49
CA ALA A 292 -73.58 29.17 -42.82
C ALA A 292 -73.51 27.70 -43.28
N ALA A 293 -74.49 27.37 -44.13
CA ALA A 293 -74.70 26.20 -44.98
C ALA A 293 -73.67 25.05 -44.94
#